data_AF-A0AA41SMW2-F1
#
_entry.id   AF-A0AA41SMW2-F1
#
_cell.length_a   1.000
_cell.length_b   1.000
_cell.length_c   1.000
_cell.angle_alpha   90.00
_cell.angle_beta   90.00
_cell.angle_gamma   90.00
#
_symmetry.space_group_name_H-M   'P 1'
#
loop_
_entity.id
_entity.type
_entity.pdbx_description
1 polymer ?
#
loop_
_entity_poly.entity_id
_entity_poly.type
_entity_poly.pdbx_seq_one_letter_code
_entity_poly.pdbx_strand_id
1 'polypeptide(L)' 'ALGGSSDILDSHPPLEFYHLRLLKLSVGLSRDTMRTIFYILKSSPNIESLYLRSEKDSSDTPLYPFCDE' A
#
# COMPACT_ATOMS: atom_id res chain seq x y z
N ALA A 1 30.44 24.90 -11.97
CA ALA A 1 29.04 24.47 -12.08
C ALA A 1 29.03 22.96 -12.18
N LEU A 2 28.63 22.25 -11.12
CA LEU A 2 28.47 20.80 -11.14
C LEU A 2 26.98 20.51 -11.33
N GLY A 3 26.55 20.43 -12.60
CA GLY A 3 25.40 19.60 -12.95
C GLY A 3 25.80 18.15 -12.69
N GLY A 4 25.00 17.31 -12.07
CA GLY A 4 23.61 17.06 -12.39
C GLY A 4 23.57 15.61 -12.86
N SER A 5 22.99 14.74 -12.04
CA SER A 5 22.48 13.41 -12.39
C SER A 5 22.13 12.73 -11.06
N SER A 6 20.88 12.85 -10.66
CA SER A 6 20.29 12.09 -9.56
C SER A 6 19.70 10.80 -10.14
N ASP A 7 20.42 10.14 -11.05
CA ASP A 7 19.84 9.08 -11.91
C ASP A 7 20.00 7.68 -11.28
N ILE A 8 20.43 7.60 -10.02
CA ILE A 8 20.61 6.34 -9.28
C ILE A 8 19.26 5.67 -8.96
N LEU A 9 18.15 6.43 -8.99
CA LEU A 9 16.80 5.87 -8.80
C LEU A 9 16.21 5.24 -10.08
N ASP A 10 16.76 5.51 -11.26
CA ASP A 10 16.28 4.95 -12.53
C ASP A 10 16.95 3.62 -12.90
N SER A 11 17.87 3.12 -12.06
CA SER A 11 18.66 1.91 -12.35
C SER A 11 18.05 0.61 -11.82
N HIS A 12 16.94 0.67 -11.09
CA HIS A 12 16.27 -0.55 -10.62
C HIS A 12 15.29 -1.01 -11.70
N PRO A 13 15.45 -2.22 -12.27
CA PRO A 13 14.39 -2.77 -13.12
C PRO A 13 13.08 -2.72 -12.32
N PRO A 14 11.96 -2.28 -12.94
CA PRO A 14 10.68 -2.25 -12.24
C PRO A 14 10.46 -3.64 -11.62
N LEU A 15 10.08 -3.71 -10.36
CA LEU A 15 9.79 -4.99 -9.71
C LEU A 15 8.77 -5.74 -10.57
N GLU A 16 9.22 -6.77 -11.26
CA GLU A 16 8.45 -7.47 -12.27
C GLU A 16 7.56 -8.53 -11.61
N PHE A 17 6.47 -8.07 -10.99
CA PHE A 17 5.49 -8.98 -10.38
C PHE A 17 4.52 -9.55 -11.43
N TYR A 18 5.03 -10.14 -12.51
CA TYR A 18 4.19 -10.63 -13.63
C TYR A 18 3.20 -11.73 -13.23
N HIS A 19 3.43 -12.45 -12.13
CA HIS A 19 2.51 -13.47 -11.65
C HIS A 19 1.54 -12.96 -10.59
N LEU A 20 1.68 -11.72 -10.14
CA LEU A 20 0.82 -11.14 -9.12
C LEU A 20 -0.50 -10.70 -9.75
N ARG A 21 -1.55 -11.50 -9.52
CA ARG A 21 -2.92 -11.17 -9.95
C ARG A 21 -3.76 -10.50 -8.86
N LEU A 22 -3.40 -10.73 -7.61
CA LEU A 22 -4.20 -10.34 -6.45
C LEU A 22 -3.30 -9.68 -5.41
N LEU A 23 -3.59 -8.44 -5.07
CA LEU A 23 -2.90 -7.70 -4.02
C LEU A 23 -3.85 -7.43 -2.86
N LYS A 24 -3.52 -7.90 -1.66
CA LYS A 24 -4.27 -7.65 -0.42
C LYS A 24 -3.37 -6.91 0.56
N LEU A 25 -3.78 -5.73 1.01
CA LEU A 25 -3.02 -4.87 1.90
C LEU A 25 -3.87 -4.45 3.10
N SER A 26 -3.31 -4.57 4.31
CA SER A 26 -3.81 -3.89 5.51
C SER A 26 -2.86 -2.73 5.77
N VAL A 27 -3.32 -1.49 5.56
CA VAL A 27 -2.46 -0.31 5.62
C VAL A 27 -3.22 0.91 6.13
N GLY A 28 -2.51 1.80 6.82
CA GLY A 28 -3.00 3.14 7.11
C GLY A 28 -3.15 3.97 5.83
N LEU A 29 -4.32 4.57 5.62
CA LEU A 29 -4.60 5.40 4.45
C LEU A 29 -3.95 6.79 4.61
N SER A 30 -2.69 6.90 4.17
CA SER A 30 -1.98 8.17 4.02
C SER A 30 -1.74 8.48 2.54
N ARG A 31 -1.41 9.74 2.24
CA ARG A 31 -1.03 10.15 0.87
C ARG A 31 0.16 9.34 0.36
N ASP A 32 1.14 9.09 1.21
CA ASP A 32 2.35 8.36 0.83
C ASP A 32 2.05 6.86 0.65
N THR A 33 1.20 6.28 1.49
CA THR A 33 0.70 4.91 1.31
C THR A 33 0.03 4.76 -0.05
N MET A 34 -0.83 5.70 -0.45
CA MET A 34 -1.49 5.67 -1.76
C MET A 34 -0.48 5.76 -2.90
N ARG A 35 0.55 6.62 -2.79
CA ARG A 35 1.63 6.71 -3.78
C ARG A 35 2.36 5.38 -3.94
N THR A 36 2.66 4.69 -2.84
CA THR A 36 3.30 3.37 -2.87
C THR A 36 2.39 2.33 -3.52
N ILE A 37 1.10 2.32 -3.21
CA ILE A 37 0.13 1.41 -3.86
C ILE A 37 0.11 1.66 -5.37
N PHE A 38 0.02 2.92 -5.80
CA PHE A 38 0.05 3.26 -7.23
C PHE A 38 1.35 2.84 -7.92
N TYR A 39 2.48 2.97 -7.23
CA TYR A 39 3.76 2.48 -7.74
C TYR A 39 3.73 0.97 -7.96
N ILE A 40 3.25 0.20 -6.98
CA ILE A 40 3.14 -1.27 -7.08
C ILE A 40 2.22 -1.66 -8.24
N LEU A 41 1.06 -1.02 -8.37
CA LEU A 41 0.12 -1.28 -9.46
C LEU A 41 0.75 -0.97 -10.82
N LYS A 42 1.49 0.14 -10.94
CA LYS A 42 2.17 0.53 -12.18
C LYS A 42 3.26 -0.47 -12.58
N SER A 43 3.97 -1.04 -11.60
CA SER A 43 5.02 -2.04 -11.84
C SER A 43 4.47 -3.47 -12.04
N SER A 44 3.20 -3.71 -11.73
CA SER A 44 2.58 -5.05 -11.74
C SER A 44 1.39 -5.09 -12.70
N PRO A 45 1.63 -5.17 -14.03
CA PRO A 45 0.59 -5.03 -15.05
C PRO A 45 -0.49 -6.11 -15.01
N ASN A 46 -0.22 -7.24 -14.33
CA ASN A 46 -1.11 -8.39 -14.28
C ASN A 46 -1.99 -8.44 -13.03
N ILE A 47 -1.99 -7.39 -12.18
CA ILE A 47 -2.91 -7.32 -11.04
C ILE A 47 -4.33 -7.12 -11.58
N GLU A 48 -5.18 -8.11 -11.32
CA GLU A 48 -6.60 -8.11 -11.66
C GLU A 48 -7.46 -7.59 -10.49
N SER A 49 -6.94 -7.66 -9.25
CA SER A 49 -7.71 -7.32 -8.05
C SER A 49 -6.86 -6.74 -6.94
N LEU A 50 -7.36 -5.64 -6.33
CA LEU A 50 -6.76 -4.97 -5.19
C LEU A 50 -7.76 -4.94 -4.02
N TYR A 51 -7.33 -5.42 -2.85
CA TYR A 51 -8.07 -5.32 -1.60
C TYR A 51 -7.28 -4.46 -0.61
N LEU A 52 -7.90 -3.39 -0.14
CA LEU A 52 -7.33 -2.51 0.87
C LEU A 52 -8.18 -2.60 2.14
N ARG A 53 -7.54 -2.91 3.27
CA ARG A 53 -8.11 -2.81 4.60
C ARG A 53 -7.44 -1.66 5.33
N SER A 54 -8.24 -0.72 5.85
CA SER A 54 -7.73 0.37 6.67
C SER A 54 -7.51 -0.15 8.09
N GLU A 55 -6.32 0.07 8.64
CA GLU A 55 -6.06 -0.25 10.06
C GLU A 55 -6.79 0.69 11.03
N LYS A 56 -7.37 1.80 10.53
CA LYS A 56 -8.10 2.76 11.36
C LYS A 56 -9.45 2.22 11.88
N ASP A 57 -9.92 1.08 11.39
CA ASP A 57 -11.19 0.48 11.82
C ASP A 57 -11.08 -0.35 13.10
N SER A 58 -9.92 -0.38 13.79
CA SER A 58 -9.80 -1.05 15.09
C SER A 58 -10.37 -0.22 16.26
N SER A 59 -11.50 0.46 16.07
CA SER A 59 -12.40 0.79 17.18
C SER A 59 -13.36 -0.36 17.49
N ASP A 60 -12.97 -1.60 17.19
CA ASP A 60 -13.47 -2.80 17.86
C ASP A 60 -12.94 -2.84 19.30
N THR A 61 -13.21 -1.79 20.08
CA THR A 61 -13.39 -1.96 21.51
C THR A 61 -14.86 -2.34 21.66
N PRO A 62 -15.22 -3.60 21.94
CA PRO A 62 -16.56 -3.85 22.47
C PRO A 62 -16.62 -3.12 23.81
N LEU A 63 -17.23 -1.94 23.82
CA LEU A 63 -17.75 -1.32 25.02
C LEU A 63 -18.82 -2.27 25.55
N TYR A 64 -18.42 -3.24 26.35
CA TYR A 64 -19.34 -3.94 27.24
C TYR A 64 -19.92 -2.86 28.17
N PRO A 65 -21.24 -2.58 28.17
CA PRO A 65 -21.84 -2.07 29.38
C PRO A 65 -21.91 -3.29 30.30
N PHE A 66 -20.99 -3.40 31.26
CA PHE A 66 -21.27 -4.27 32.38
C PHE A 66 -22.53 -3.71 33.05
N CYS A 67 -23.60 -4.49 32.97
CA CYS A 67 -24.86 -4.22 33.65
C CYS A 67 -24.57 -4.03 35.13
N ASP A 68 -25.02 -2.90 35.69
CA ASP A 68 -25.09 -2.74 37.13
C ASP A 68 -26.09 -3.79 37.67
N GLU A 69 -25.66 -4.59 38.66
CA GLU A 69 -26.52 -5.49 39.44
C GLU A 69 -27.54 -4.71 40.28
#